data_AF-A0A1Y2K3K8-F1
#
_entry.id   AF-A0A1Y2K3K8-F1
#
_cell.length_a   1.000
_cell.length_b   1.000
_cell.length_c   1.000
_cell.angle_alpha   90.00
_cell.angle_beta   90.00
_cell.angle_gamma   90.00
#
_symmetry.space_group_name_H-M   'P 1'
#
loop_
_entity.id
_entity.type
_entity.pdbx_description
1 polymer ?
#
loop_
_entity_poly.entity_id
_entity_poly.type
_entity_poly.pdbx_seq_one_letter_code
_entity_poly.pdbx_strand_id
1 'polypeptide(L)'
;MERKKRRFTAEQKVGYVRRHLVEKVVLSDLCDEAGIQPSQYYRWQKALFENGEAALADKRGQKARDRQIAELEAKLATKNEVMSELLEAHVALKKSLRGELNGCWVEPDIRDSVVDFVAFWSDKSEIDTSRIINWIGVQRGKFYSWRKRYGMVNDHNGRIPRDFWLDDWEREAIVAFFHEHPSEGYRRLTNMMLDAGVVAVSPSSSAACAQNCRA
;
A
#
# COMPACT_ATOMS: atom_id res chain seq x y z
N MET A 1 -10.44 -74.01 -14.38
CA MET A 1 -8.98 -73.78 -14.44
C MET A 1 -8.65 -72.45 -13.79
N GLU A 2 -8.03 -72.48 -12.62
CA GLU A 2 -7.74 -71.31 -11.80
C GLU A 2 -6.56 -70.52 -12.39
N ARG A 3 -6.84 -69.43 -13.10
CA ARG A 3 -5.78 -68.55 -13.66
C ARG A 3 -5.13 -67.76 -12.53
N LYS A 4 -4.06 -68.30 -11.95
CA LYS A 4 -3.15 -67.54 -11.08
C LYS A 4 -2.69 -66.28 -11.82
N LYS A 5 -3.09 -65.10 -11.33
CA LYS A 5 -2.65 -63.80 -11.87
C LYS A 5 -1.15 -63.65 -11.60
N ARG A 6 -0.31 -63.95 -12.59
CA ARG A 6 1.13 -63.66 -12.55
C ARG A 6 1.33 -62.14 -12.51
N ARG A 7 2.11 -61.65 -11.54
CA ARG A 7 2.55 -60.25 -11.47
C ARG A 7 3.88 -60.13 -12.19
N PHE A 8 3.95 -59.23 -13.17
CA PHE A 8 5.18 -58.91 -13.90
C PHE A 8 5.77 -57.59 -13.39
N THR A 9 7.09 -57.56 -13.21
CA THR A 9 7.83 -56.32 -12.89
C THR A 9 7.88 -55.39 -14.09
N ALA A 10 8.25 -54.11 -13.88
CA ALA A 10 8.41 -53.16 -14.99
C ALA A 10 9.49 -53.64 -15.99
N GLU A 11 10.61 -54.14 -15.49
CA GLU A 11 11.70 -54.67 -16.29
C GLU A 11 11.29 -55.88 -17.15
N GLN A 12 10.53 -56.82 -16.57
CA GLN A 12 9.99 -57.96 -17.32
C GLN A 12 9.06 -57.52 -18.45
N LYS A 13 8.17 -56.54 -18.20
CA LYS A 13 7.28 -56.01 -19.23
C LYS A 13 8.05 -55.37 -20.38
N VAL A 14 9.07 -54.56 -20.07
CA VAL A 14 9.94 -53.93 -21.08
C VAL A 14 10.73 -54.99 -21.85
N GLY A 15 11.21 -56.04 -21.17
CA GLY A 15 11.89 -57.18 -21.79
C GLY A 15 11.03 -57.88 -22.84
N TYR A 16 9.78 -58.19 -22.52
CA TYR A 16 8.85 -58.78 -23.50
C TYR A 16 8.56 -57.84 -24.67
N VAL A 17 8.33 -56.55 -24.40
CA VAL A 17 8.12 -55.54 -25.47
C VAL A 17 9.35 -55.46 -26.39
N ARG A 18 10.56 -55.50 -25.84
CA ARG A 18 11.83 -55.49 -26.57
C ARG A 18 12.01 -56.74 -27.44
N ARG A 19 11.71 -57.94 -26.93
CA ARG A 19 11.84 -59.20 -27.68
C ARG A 19 11.02 -59.20 -28.97
N HIS A 20 9.78 -58.70 -28.93
CA HIS A 20 8.97 -58.60 -30.14
C HIS A 20 9.45 -57.47 -31.07
N LEU A 21 9.70 -56.27 -30.55
CA LEU A 21 9.97 -55.09 -31.39
C LEU A 21 11.38 -55.04 -31.97
N VAL A 22 12.38 -55.47 -31.18
CA VAL A 22 13.81 -55.39 -31.51
C VAL A 22 14.32 -56.74 -31.98
N GLU A 23 14.06 -57.82 -31.23
CA GLU A 23 14.56 -59.17 -31.54
C GLU A 23 13.67 -59.91 -32.56
N LYS A 24 12.55 -59.30 -32.99
CA LYS A 24 11.62 -59.80 -34.01
C LYS A 24 11.02 -61.18 -33.70
N VAL A 25 10.97 -61.56 -32.43
CA VAL A 25 10.24 -62.77 -31.99
C VAL A 25 8.76 -62.61 -32.34
N VAL A 26 8.15 -63.64 -32.92
CA VAL A 26 6.72 -63.61 -33.27
C VAL A 26 5.87 -63.44 -32.01
N LEU A 27 4.86 -62.57 -32.07
CA LEU A 27 4.06 -62.22 -30.90
C LEU A 27 3.33 -63.43 -30.31
N SER A 28 2.90 -64.39 -31.15
CA SER A 28 2.24 -65.61 -30.70
C SER A 28 3.17 -66.44 -29.82
N ASP A 29 4.35 -66.77 -30.33
CA ASP A 29 5.36 -67.57 -29.61
C ASP A 29 5.78 -66.89 -28.30
N LEU A 30 5.95 -65.56 -28.33
CA LEU A 30 6.27 -64.77 -27.14
C LEU A 30 5.14 -64.80 -26.10
N CYS A 31 3.88 -64.73 -26.53
CA CYS A 31 2.72 -64.78 -25.65
C CYS A 31 2.55 -66.17 -25.01
N ASP A 32 2.83 -67.22 -25.77
CA ASP A 32 2.75 -68.61 -25.33
C ASP A 32 3.87 -68.94 -24.33
N GLU A 33 5.11 -68.54 -24.62
CA GLU A 33 6.27 -68.69 -23.72
C GLU A 33 6.08 -67.92 -22.40
N ALA A 34 5.64 -66.67 -22.48
CA ALA A 34 5.48 -65.80 -21.31
C ALA A 34 4.16 -66.09 -20.54
N GLY A 35 3.23 -66.84 -21.14
CA GLY A 35 1.89 -67.10 -20.59
C GLY A 35 1.06 -65.83 -20.46
N ILE A 36 1.19 -64.90 -21.42
CA ILE A 36 0.48 -63.61 -21.44
C ILE A 36 -0.54 -63.57 -22.59
N GLN A 37 -1.61 -62.81 -22.42
CA GLN A 37 -2.53 -62.57 -23.53
C GLN A 37 -2.00 -61.44 -24.44
N PRO A 38 -2.18 -61.52 -25.77
CA PRO A 38 -1.76 -60.45 -26.69
C PRO A 38 -2.28 -59.06 -26.32
N SER A 39 -3.48 -58.95 -25.76
CA SER A 39 -4.04 -57.67 -25.29
C SER A 39 -3.24 -57.03 -24.15
N GLN A 40 -2.61 -57.84 -23.29
CA GLN A 40 -1.73 -57.33 -22.22
C GLN A 40 -0.42 -56.80 -22.80
N TYR A 41 0.13 -57.49 -23.81
CA TYR A 41 1.30 -57.02 -24.54
C TYR A 41 1.05 -55.64 -25.17
N TYR A 42 -0.03 -55.48 -25.93
CA TYR A 42 -0.34 -54.20 -26.59
C TYR A 42 -0.60 -53.08 -25.58
N ARG A 43 -1.17 -53.40 -24.41
CA ARG A 43 -1.32 -52.42 -23.33
C ARG A 43 0.03 -51.97 -22.77
N TRP A 44 0.99 -52.88 -22.61
CA TRP A 44 2.33 -52.52 -22.15
C TRP A 44 3.12 -51.76 -23.21
N GLN A 45 3.01 -52.16 -24.47
CA GLN A 45 3.61 -51.45 -25.60
C GLN A 45 3.10 -50.01 -25.68
N LYS A 46 1.79 -49.82 -25.62
CA LYS A 46 1.16 -48.49 -25.60
C LYS A 46 1.67 -47.64 -24.43
N ALA A 47 1.65 -48.19 -23.22
CA ALA A 47 2.13 -47.51 -22.03
C ALA A 47 3.62 -47.14 -22.11
N LEU A 48 4.46 -47.97 -22.73
CA LEU A 48 5.89 -47.71 -22.92
C LEU A 48 6.12 -46.51 -23.84
N PHE A 49 5.40 -46.41 -24.95
CA PHE A 49 5.57 -45.30 -25.90
C PHE A 49 4.99 -43.99 -25.37
N GLU A 50 3.81 -44.02 -24.74
CA GLU A 50 3.19 -42.81 -24.17
C GLU A 50 4.03 -42.20 -23.03
N ASN A 51 4.66 -43.03 -22.20
CA ASN A 51 5.53 -42.56 -21.12
C ASN A 51 7.01 -42.43 -21.54
N GLY A 52 7.36 -42.95 -22.73
CA GLY A 52 8.72 -42.95 -23.26
C GLY A 52 9.20 -41.54 -23.57
N GLU A 53 8.33 -40.69 -24.10
CA GLU A 53 8.63 -39.27 -24.35
C GLU A 53 9.04 -38.54 -23.07
N ALA A 54 8.31 -38.75 -21.98
CA ALA A 54 8.64 -38.15 -20.68
C ALA A 54 9.92 -38.73 -20.04
N ALA A 55 10.25 -39.99 -20.34
CA ALA A 55 11.48 -40.64 -19.88
C ALA A 55 12.72 -40.16 -20.66
N LEU A 56 12.55 -39.83 -21.95
CA LEU A 56 13.61 -39.33 -22.84
C LEU A 56 13.72 -37.81 -22.86
N ALA A 57 12.73 -37.09 -22.31
CA ALA A 57 12.77 -35.64 -22.18
C ALA A 57 14.04 -35.18 -21.45
N ASP A 58 14.73 -34.18 -22.02
CA ASP A 58 15.93 -33.63 -21.41
C ASP A 58 15.58 -32.87 -20.13
N LYS A 59 15.87 -33.51 -18.98
CA LYS A 59 15.67 -32.91 -17.65
C LYS A 59 16.85 -32.05 -17.22
N ARG A 60 17.89 -31.89 -18.07
CA ARG A 60 19.02 -30.98 -17.79
C ARG A 60 18.49 -29.55 -17.79
N GLY A 61 18.49 -28.94 -16.60
CA GLY A 61 17.93 -27.60 -16.37
C GLY A 61 16.60 -27.59 -15.63
N GLN A 62 15.82 -28.69 -15.65
CA GLN A 62 14.59 -28.79 -14.85
C GLN A 62 14.91 -28.70 -13.35
N LYS A 63 15.93 -29.42 -12.89
CA LYS A 63 16.39 -29.34 -11.49
C LYS A 63 16.86 -27.93 -11.09
N ALA A 64 17.39 -27.15 -12.02
CA ALA A 64 17.79 -25.77 -11.75
C ALA A 64 16.57 -24.84 -11.64
N ARG A 65 15.58 -25.01 -12.53
CA ARG A 65 14.29 -24.31 -12.46
C ARG A 65 13.52 -24.68 -11.20
N ASP A 66 13.45 -25.96 -10.83
CA ASP A 66 12.77 -26.43 -9.62
C ASP A 66 13.44 -25.85 -8.36
N ARG A 67 14.78 -25.74 -8.36
CA ARG A 67 15.51 -25.05 -7.28
C ARG A 67 15.19 -23.56 -7.21
N GLN A 68 15.13 -22.88 -8.36
CA GLN A 68 14.75 -21.47 -8.41
C GLN A 68 13.30 -21.25 -7.95
N ILE A 69 12.37 -22.13 -8.35
CA ILE A 69 10.98 -22.10 -7.91
C ILE A 69 10.91 -22.26 -6.39
N ALA A 70 11.58 -23.29 -5.83
CA ALA A 70 11.60 -23.52 -4.39
C ALA A 70 12.22 -22.34 -3.61
N GLU A 71 13.29 -21.73 -4.14
CA GLU A 71 13.91 -20.55 -3.53
C GLU A 71 12.97 -19.33 -3.55
N LEU A 72 12.28 -19.11 -4.67
CA LEU A 72 11.31 -18.02 -4.81
C LEU A 72 10.09 -18.23 -3.92
N GLU A 73 9.58 -19.46 -3.83
CA GLU A 73 8.47 -19.83 -2.94
C GLU A 73 8.85 -19.63 -1.47
N ALA A 74 10.07 -20.00 -1.07
CA ALA A 74 10.57 -19.74 0.28
C ALA A 74 10.65 -18.23 0.58
N LYS A 75 11.16 -17.43 -0.36
CA LYS A 75 11.19 -15.96 -0.23
C LYS A 75 9.78 -15.37 -0.12
N LEU A 76 8.82 -15.89 -0.88
CA LEU A 76 7.42 -15.47 -0.79
C LEU A 76 6.81 -15.82 0.56
N ALA A 77 7.12 -16.98 1.13
CA ALA A 77 6.64 -17.38 2.45
C ALA A 77 7.12 -16.41 3.54
N THR A 78 8.42 -16.09 3.56
CA THR A 78 8.98 -15.11 4.51
C THR A 78 8.34 -13.73 4.35
N LYS A 79 8.14 -13.27 3.10
CA LYS A 79 7.46 -11.98 2.85
C LYS A 79 6.00 -11.98 3.31
N ASN A 80 5.28 -13.08 3.13
CA ASN A 80 3.89 -13.21 3.58
C ASN A 80 3.77 -13.19 5.10
N GLU A 81 4.72 -13.78 5.82
CA GLU A 81 4.79 -13.73 7.29
C GLU A 81 5.00 -12.29 7.78
N VAL A 82 6.00 -11.58 7.23
CA VAL A 82 6.26 -10.17 7.52
C VAL A 82 5.04 -9.30 7.22
N MET A 83 4.35 -9.58 6.10
CA MET A 83 3.10 -8.91 5.74
C MET A 83 1.96 -9.17 6.74
N SER A 84 1.88 -10.37 7.31
CA SER A 84 0.89 -10.71 8.33
C SER A 84 1.14 -9.92 9.62
N GLU A 85 2.38 -9.87 10.10
CA GLU A 85 2.75 -9.06 11.26
C GLU A 85 2.45 -7.56 11.02
N LEU A 86 2.79 -7.05 9.82
CA LEU A 86 2.50 -5.67 9.42
C LEU A 86 0.99 -5.40 9.39
N LEU A 87 0.19 -6.34 8.87
CA LEU A 87 -1.25 -6.20 8.80
C LEU A 87 -1.88 -6.18 10.19
N GLU A 88 -1.45 -7.05 11.09
CA GLU A 88 -1.91 -7.05 12.50
C GLU A 88 -1.57 -5.73 13.19
N ALA A 89 -0.33 -5.26 13.03
CA ALA A 89 0.12 -4.01 13.62
C ALA A 89 -0.64 -2.79 13.03
N HIS A 90 -0.94 -2.83 11.73
CA HIS A 90 -1.80 -1.84 11.06
C HIS A 90 -3.22 -1.84 11.62
N VAL A 91 -3.85 -3.01 11.76
CA VAL A 91 -5.21 -3.13 12.30
C VAL A 91 -5.27 -2.61 13.74
N ALA A 92 -4.27 -2.93 14.56
CA ALA A 92 -4.16 -2.42 15.93
C ALA A 92 -4.02 -0.89 15.96
N LEU A 93 -3.14 -0.33 15.13
CA LEU A 93 -2.95 1.12 15.01
C LEU A 93 -4.23 1.82 14.53
N LYS A 94 -4.92 1.27 13.53
CA LYS A 94 -6.18 1.83 13.03
C LYS A 94 -7.28 1.80 14.09
N LYS A 95 -7.30 0.76 14.94
CA LYS A 95 -8.25 0.62 16.05
C LYS A 95 -7.99 1.65 17.16
N SER A 96 -6.74 1.98 17.46
CA SER A 96 -6.41 3.05 18.43
C SER A 96 -6.77 4.44 17.88
N LEU A 97 -6.63 4.63 16.57
CA LEU A 97 -6.85 5.89 15.86
C LEU A 97 -8.32 6.33 15.71
N ARG A 98 -9.30 5.42 15.86
CA ARG A 98 -10.76 5.69 15.82
C ARG A 98 -11.24 6.69 14.74
N GLY A 99 -10.66 6.70 13.53
CA GLY A 99 -11.13 7.58 12.45
C GLY A 99 -10.26 7.64 11.22
N GLU A 100 -10.72 8.36 10.19
CA GLU A 100 -9.92 8.67 9.00
C GLU A 100 -8.80 9.65 9.35
N LEU A 101 -7.55 9.31 9.01
CA LEU A 101 -6.37 10.12 9.29
C LEU A 101 -6.23 11.34 8.39
N ASN A 102 -7.07 11.50 7.37
CA ASN A 102 -7.05 12.65 6.47
C ASN A 102 -8.18 13.62 6.86
N GLY A 103 -7.95 14.92 6.69
CA GLY A 103 -8.94 15.96 7.01
C GLY A 103 -9.17 16.25 8.51
N CYS A 104 -8.71 15.37 9.42
CA CYS A 104 -8.78 15.60 10.86
C CYS A 104 -7.47 16.14 11.47
N TRP A 105 -7.60 16.88 12.57
CA TRP A 105 -6.48 17.15 13.47
C TRP A 105 -6.08 15.87 14.19
N VAL A 106 -4.77 15.64 14.30
CA VAL A 106 -4.20 14.45 14.93
C VAL A 106 -3.22 14.92 16.01
N GLU A 107 -3.35 14.32 17.18
CA GLU A 107 -2.49 14.58 18.34
C GLU A 107 -1.01 14.31 17.98
N PRO A 108 -0.05 15.13 18.46
CA PRO A 108 1.38 14.97 18.14
C PRO A 108 1.93 13.56 18.41
N ASP A 109 1.56 12.95 19.53
CA ASP A 109 2.03 11.60 19.89
C ASP A 109 1.51 10.54 18.92
N ILE A 110 0.26 10.69 18.49
CA ILE A 110 -0.35 9.82 17.49
C ILE A 110 0.31 10.03 16.11
N ARG A 111 0.57 11.28 15.74
CA ARG A 111 1.31 11.61 14.51
C ARG A 111 2.67 10.93 14.49
N ASP A 112 3.40 11.04 15.60
CA ASP A 112 4.79 10.57 15.69
C ASP A 112 4.84 9.03 15.75
N SER A 113 3.91 8.39 16.46
CA SER A 113 3.77 6.92 16.43
C SER A 113 3.48 6.37 15.02
N VAL A 114 2.71 7.09 14.19
CA VAL A 114 2.50 6.71 12.78
C VAL A 114 3.79 6.86 11.97
N VAL A 115 4.59 7.90 12.22
CA VAL A 115 5.89 8.10 11.56
C VAL A 115 6.86 6.98 11.96
N ASP A 116 6.91 6.61 13.23
CA ASP A 116 7.74 5.53 13.76
C ASP A 116 7.33 4.17 13.18
N PHE A 117 6.04 3.89 13.15
CA PHE A 117 5.49 2.67 12.56
C PHE A 117 5.92 2.51 11.10
N VAL A 118 5.76 3.58 10.31
CA VAL A 118 6.10 3.56 8.88
C VAL A 118 7.61 3.38 8.69
N ALA A 119 8.43 4.06 9.48
CA ALA A 119 9.89 3.95 9.40
C ALA A 119 10.35 2.52 9.77
N PHE A 120 9.87 1.99 10.89
CA PHE A 120 10.20 0.65 11.37
C PHE A 120 9.84 -0.42 10.34
N TRP A 121 8.62 -0.37 9.79
CA TRP A 121 8.17 -1.38 8.85
C TRP A 121 8.76 -1.21 7.46
N SER A 122 9.07 0.00 7.01
CA SER A 122 9.75 0.21 5.73
C SER A 122 11.15 -0.41 5.76
N ASP A 123 11.87 -0.29 6.87
CA ASP A 123 13.18 -0.92 7.09
C ASP A 123 13.07 -2.43 7.23
N LYS A 124 12.16 -2.93 8.08
CA LYS A 124 12.00 -4.36 8.36
C LYS A 124 11.52 -5.18 7.16
N SER A 125 10.66 -4.62 6.31
CA SER A 125 9.99 -5.36 5.22
C SER A 125 10.55 -5.07 3.82
N GLU A 126 11.52 -4.15 3.69
CA GLU A 126 11.99 -3.61 2.41
C GLU A 126 10.86 -3.04 1.52
N ILE A 127 9.69 -2.74 2.12
CA ILE A 127 8.56 -2.16 1.41
C ILE A 127 8.74 -0.65 1.35
N ASP A 128 8.52 -0.08 0.16
CA ASP A 128 8.53 1.36 -0.03
C ASP A 128 7.54 2.07 0.92
N THR A 129 8.03 3.12 1.57
CA THR A 129 7.26 3.96 2.49
C THR A 129 5.93 4.42 1.90
N SER A 130 5.86 4.70 0.59
CA SER A 130 4.61 5.14 -0.07
C SER A 130 3.53 4.08 -0.07
N ARG A 131 3.90 2.80 -0.06
CA ARG A 131 2.95 1.69 -0.06
C ARG A 131 2.34 1.52 1.33
N ILE A 132 3.17 1.59 2.36
CA ILE A 132 2.75 1.48 3.76
C ILE A 132 1.79 2.62 4.12
N ILE A 133 2.13 3.87 3.80
CA ILE A 133 1.25 5.02 4.11
C ILE A 133 -0.08 4.97 3.36
N ASN A 134 -0.11 4.40 2.15
CA ASN A 134 -1.35 4.19 1.40
C ASN A 134 -2.24 3.17 2.12
N TRP A 135 -1.67 2.05 2.60
CA TRP A 135 -2.42 1.08 3.40
C TRP A 135 -2.95 1.68 4.70
N ILE A 136 -2.16 2.49 5.41
CA ILE A 136 -2.60 3.22 6.61
C ILE A 136 -3.70 4.25 6.28
N GLY A 137 -3.78 4.70 5.03
CA GLY A 137 -4.76 5.69 4.58
C GLY A 137 -4.31 7.13 4.84
N VAL A 138 -3.00 7.39 4.90
CA VAL A 138 -2.44 8.75 5.05
C VAL A 138 -2.01 9.28 3.70
N GLN A 139 -2.48 10.48 3.34
CA GLN A 139 -2.03 11.13 2.12
C GLN A 139 -0.52 11.45 2.19
N ARG A 140 0.21 11.20 1.10
CA ARG A 140 1.67 11.43 1.00
C ARG A 140 2.12 12.78 1.55
N GLY A 141 1.49 13.88 1.12
CA GLY A 141 1.83 15.22 1.58
C GLY A 141 1.67 15.41 3.09
N LYS A 142 0.62 14.82 3.67
CA LYS A 142 0.37 14.86 5.12
C LYS A 142 1.47 14.10 5.89
N PHE A 143 1.82 12.90 5.44
CA PHE A 143 2.89 12.10 6.05
C PHE A 143 4.25 12.82 6.03
N TYR A 144 4.67 13.37 4.89
CA TYR A 144 5.95 14.08 4.83
C TYR A 144 5.93 15.39 5.63
N SER A 145 4.77 16.07 5.73
CA SER A 145 4.59 17.20 6.66
C SER A 145 4.71 16.78 8.12
N TRP A 146 4.19 15.61 8.48
CA TRP A 146 4.31 15.03 9.81
C TRP A 146 5.74 14.66 10.14
N ARG A 147 6.44 13.96 9.23
CA ARG A 147 7.86 13.61 9.38
C ARG A 147 8.75 14.84 9.57
N LYS A 148 8.46 15.94 8.87
CA LYS A 148 9.18 17.22 9.07
C LYS A 148 8.97 17.83 10.45
N ARG A 149 7.83 17.55 11.09
CA ARG A 149 7.44 18.08 12.40
C ARG A 149 7.59 17.05 13.52
N TYR A 150 8.27 15.93 13.24
CA TYR A 150 8.44 14.85 14.20
C TYR A 150 9.08 15.36 15.50
N GLY A 151 8.50 15.01 16.65
CA GLY A 151 8.95 15.48 17.96
C GLY A 151 8.64 16.94 18.27
N MET A 152 8.00 17.68 17.36
CA MET A 152 7.56 19.05 17.63
C MET A 152 6.18 19.05 18.28
N VAL A 153 6.07 19.76 19.40
CA VAL A 153 4.76 20.10 20.00
C VAL A 153 4.00 20.96 18.99
N ASN A 154 2.72 20.65 18.78
CA ASN A 154 1.87 21.54 18.00
C ASN A 154 1.59 22.77 18.85
N ASP A 155 2.28 23.87 18.58
CA ASP A 155 1.81 25.17 19.03
C ASP A 155 0.44 25.39 18.40
N HIS A 156 -0.57 25.60 19.24
CA HIS A 156 -1.88 25.98 18.75
C HIS A 156 -1.68 27.25 17.93
N ASN A 157 -1.89 27.16 16.61
CA ASN A 157 -2.26 28.30 15.80
C ASN A 157 -3.66 28.74 16.24
N GLY A 158 -3.81 29.11 17.51
CA GLY A 158 -4.94 29.87 17.98
C GLY A 158 -5.03 31.11 17.09
N ARG A 159 -6.22 31.70 17.01
CA ARG A 159 -6.35 33.01 16.38
C ARG A 159 -5.43 33.95 17.17
N ILE A 160 -4.25 34.22 16.62
CA ILE A 160 -3.41 35.32 17.07
C ILE A 160 -4.35 36.52 16.99
N PRO A 161 -4.72 37.16 18.11
CA PRO A 161 -5.50 38.38 18.07
C PRO A 161 -4.75 39.31 17.14
N ARG A 162 -5.41 39.73 16.07
CA ARG A 162 -4.82 40.62 15.11
C ARG A 162 -4.54 41.94 15.83
N ASP A 163 -3.28 42.35 15.91
CA ASP A 163 -2.78 43.53 16.65
C ASP A 163 -3.18 44.89 16.02
N PHE A 164 -4.43 45.05 15.59
CA PHE A 164 -4.91 46.26 14.90
C PHE A 164 -6.18 46.84 15.50
N TRP A 165 -6.35 46.71 16.81
CA TRP A 165 -7.45 47.36 17.50
C TRP A 165 -7.19 48.86 17.56
N LEU A 166 -8.17 49.65 17.12
CA LEU A 166 -8.20 51.08 17.41
C LEU A 166 -8.44 51.26 18.89
N ASP A 167 -7.58 52.06 19.52
CA ASP A 167 -7.79 52.51 20.89
C ASP A 167 -9.10 53.30 20.98
N ASP A 168 -9.70 53.36 22.17
CA ASP A 168 -10.98 54.04 22.36
C ASP A 168 -10.90 55.52 21.94
N TRP A 169 -9.76 56.17 22.20
CA TRP A 169 -9.52 57.57 21.78
C TRP A 169 -9.45 57.73 20.26
N GLU A 170 -8.89 56.74 19.52
CA GLU A 170 -8.84 56.78 18.06
C GLU A 170 -10.25 56.67 17.47
N ARG A 171 -11.11 55.85 18.08
CA ARG A 171 -12.52 55.71 17.67
C ARG A 171 -13.30 57.00 17.92
N GLU A 172 -13.13 57.59 19.09
CA GLU A 172 -13.78 58.86 19.46
C GLU A 172 -13.34 59.98 18.51
N ALA A 173 -12.05 60.08 18.20
CA ALA A 173 -11.52 61.07 17.26
C ALA A 173 -12.09 60.89 15.84
N ILE A 174 -12.18 59.65 15.34
CA ILE A 174 -12.78 59.36 14.04
C ILE A 174 -14.26 59.78 14.00
N VAL A 175 -15.02 59.52 15.06
CA VAL A 175 -16.45 59.84 15.16
C VAL A 175 -16.66 61.35 15.25
N ALA A 176 -15.88 62.04 16.08
CA ALA A 176 -15.92 63.50 16.17
C ALA A 176 -15.62 64.16 14.82
N PHE A 177 -14.55 63.72 14.15
CA PHE A 177 -14.15 64.23 12.85
C PHE A 177 -15.21 63.97 11.77
N PHE A 178 -15.92 62.85 11.86
CA PHE A 178 -17.06 62.53 10.99
C PHE A 178 -18.24 63.49 11.20
N HIS A 179 -18.58 63.82 12.46
CA HIS A 179 -19.67 64.75 12.76
C HIS A 179 -19.37 66.19 12.32
N GLU A 180 -18.10 66.60 12.33
CA GLU A 180 -17.65 67.89 11.81
C GLU A 180 -17.71 67.96 10.28
N HIS A 181 -17.68 66.81 9.59
CA HIS A 181 -17.60 66.71 8.12
C HIS A 181 -18.67 65.76 7.52
N PRO A 182 -19.97 66.03 7.71
CA PRO A 182 -21.05 65.08 7.39
C PRO A 182 -21.28 64.85 5.89
N SER A 183 -20.82 65.76 5.02
CA SER A 183 -20.95 65.66 3.56
C SER A 183 -19.86 64.80 2.91
N GLU A 184 -18.84 64.40 3.68
CA GLU A 184 -17.65 63.75 3.16
C GLU A 184 -17.72 62.23 3.21
N GLY A 185 -17.23 61.59 2.14
CA GLY A 185 -17.13 60.14 2.07
C GLY A 185 -15.99 59.60 2.94
N TYR A 186 -16.16 58.42 3.52
CA TYR A 186 -15.21 57.80 4.46
C TYR A 186 -13.76 57.73 3.94
N ARG A 187 -13.56 57.49 2.63
CA ARG A 187 -12.22 57.46 2.02
C ARG A 187 -11.56 58.84 2.00
N ARG A 188 -12.32 59.91 1.76
CA ARG A 188 -11.81 61.29 1.79
C ARG A 188 -11.51 61.74 3.22
N LEU A 189 -12.41 61.42 4.16
CA LEU A 189 -12.19 61.67 5.59
C LEU A 189 -10.92 61.02 6.12
N THR A 190 -10.62 59.80 5.66
CA THR A 190 -9.39 59.09 6.08
C THR A 190 -8.12 59.85 5.68
N ASN A 191 -8.07 60.40 4.47
CA ASN A 191 -6.93 61.21 4.05
C ASN A 191 -6.91 62.55 4.80
N MET A 192 -8.06 63.18 5.03
CA MET A 192 -8.15 64.43 5.79
C MET A 192 -7.68 64.26 7.24
N MET A 193 -8.05 63.17 7.91
CA MET A 193 -7.58 62.86 9.26
C MET A 193 -6.07 62.61 9.29
N LEU A 194 -5.52 61.98 8.24
CA LEU A 194 -4.09 61.78 8.10
C LEU A 194 -3.35 63.12 7.91
N ASP A 195 -3.85 63.98 7.02
CA ASP A 195 -3.26 65.29 6.73
C ASP A 195 -3.35 66.26 7.93
N ALA A 196 -4.44 66.16 8.71
CA ALA A 196 -4.66 66.95 9.92
C ALA A 196 -3.94 66.39 11.16
N GLY A 197 -3.27 65.24 11.05
CA GLY A 197 -2.56 64.60 12.15
C GLY A 197 -3.48 64.07 13.27
N VAL A 198 -4.72 63.70 12.93
CA VAL A 198 -5.74 63.23 13.89
C VAL A 198 -5.57 61.75 14.20
N VAL A 199 -5.80 60.87 13.21
CA VAL A 199 -5.66 59.41 13.33
C VAL A 199 -5.25 58.82 11.97
N ALA A 200 -4.32 57.87 11.96
CA ALA A 200 -3.85 57.18 10.76
C ALA A 200 -4.49 55.79 10.62
N VAL A 201 -5.54 55.68 9.81
CA VAL A 201 -6.33 54.44 9.65
C VAL A 201 -6.62 54.08 8.21
N SER A 202 -7.02 52.82 7.98
CA SER A 202 -7.56 52.41 6.68
C SER A 202 -8.97 52.98 6.45
N PRO A 203 -9.41 53.24 5.20
CA PRO A 203 -10.78 53.67 4.93
C PRO A 203 -11.86 52.71 5.44
N SER A 204 -11.56 51.41 5.50
CA SER A 204 -12.44 50.39 6.08
C SER A 204 -12.61 50.56 7.60
N SER A 205 -11.55 50.92 8.32
CA SER A 205 -11.60 51.17 9.76
C SER A 205 -12.39 52.45 10.08
N SER A 206 -12.17 53.53 9.30
CA SER A 206 -12.93 54.78 9.43
C SER A 206 -14.43 54.58 9.19
N ALA A 207 -14.78 53.81 8.14
CA ALA A 207 -16.17 53.49 7.82
C ALA A 207 -16.83 52.63 8.91
N ALA A 208 -16.13 51.62 9.43
CA ALA A 208 -16.65 50.76 10.49
C ALA A 208 -16.94 51.53 11.79
N CYS A 209 -16.08 52.49 12.18
CA CYS A 209 -16.31 53.33 13.35
C CYS A 209 -17.51 54.27 13.15
N ALA A 210 -17.56 54.99 12.02
CA ALA A 210 -18.63 55.95 11.75
C ALA A 210 -20.01 55.28 11.54
N GLN A 211 -20.05 54.06 11.00
CA GLN A 211 -21.31 53.31 10.81
C GLN A 211 -21.90 52.80 12.13
N ASN A 212 -21.06 52.43 13.10
CA ASN A 212 -21.50 51.97 14.42
C ASN A 212 -22.03 53.09 15.33
N CYS A 213 -21.81 54.37 14.98
CA CYS A 213 -22.32 55.54 15.70
C CYS A 213 -23.62 56.11 15.12
N ARG A 214 -24.14 55.58 14.00
CA ARG A 214 -25.40 56.02 13.37
C ARG A 214 -26.66 55.36 13.97
N ALA A 215 -26.60 54.89 15.22
CA ALA A 215 -27.74 54.32 15.95
C ALA A 215 -28.34 55.32 16.94
#